data_AF-A0A137P7V3-F1
#
_entry.id   AF-A0A137P7V3-F1
#
_cell.length_a   1.000
_cell.length_b   1.000
_cell.length_c   1.000
_cell.angle_alpha   90.00
_cell.angle_beta   90.00
_cell.angle_gamma   90.00
#
_symmetry.space_group_name_H-M   'P 1'
#
loop_
_entity.id
_entity.type
_entity.pdbx_description
1 polymer ?
#
loop_
_entity_poly.entity_id
_entity_poly.type
_entity_poly.pdbx_seq_one_letter_code
_entity_poly.pdbx_strand_id
1 'polypeptide(L)'
;MYLVTAIPEVWKGIPVIPFWERIHRTLTKPVPIDVSFSKYMLPFMQKLGIAVYCSVNKGYTLFISDPECLKQVMSNIDVFIKMPFVGKNHTLLRDYFGAQQVVATNGEDWKRMRKVMNPMFNQSWKPELFGECFNQVIEEWDKLEGKNVLIHDQIQRMTLDVMGKAFFDFDFEAVKNPESELYQLYHNLVSGLYKKIIYRLFPILDRIPYLKRYELFDR
;
A
#
# COMPACT_ATOMS: atom_id res chain seq x y z
N MET A 1 -20.20 11.38 -5.00
CA MET A 1 -20.00 10.50 -3.84
C MET A 1 -21.35 9.86 -3.56
N TYR A 2 -21.61 8.69 -4.12
CA TYR A 2 -22.84 7.95 -3.83
C TYR A 2 -22.53 7.08 -2.62
N LEU A 3 -22.93 7.52 -1.43
CA LEU A 3 -23.07 6.63 -0.30
C LEU A 3 -24.15 5.62 -0.73
N VAL A 4 -23.72 4.42 -1.13
CA VAL A 4 -24.63 3.28 -1.21
C VAL A 4 -25.02 3.00 0.23
N THR A 5 -26.16 3.54 0.66
CA THR A 5 -26.63 3.49 2.05
C THR A 5 -27.30 2.16 2.40
N ALA A 6 -27.64 1.34 1.40
CA ALA A 6 -28.28 0.04 1.57
C ALA A 6 -27.37 -1.09 1.10
N ILE A 7 -27.23 -2.13 1.92
CA ILE A 7 -26.56 -3.38 1.55
C ILE A 7 -27.34 -3.98 0.37
N PRO A 8 -26.67 -4.38 -0.73
CA PRO A 8 -27.31 -5.11 -1.83
C PRO A 8 -28.12 -6.30 -1.30
N GLU A 9 -29.30 -6.57 -1.87
CA GLU A 9 -30.19 -7.62 -1.36
C GLU A 9 -29.52 -8.99 -1.28
N VAL A 10 -28.70 -9.30 -2.28
CA VAL A 10 -27.88 -10.52 -2.37
C VAL A 10 -26.88 -10.69 -1.23
N TRP A 11 -26.56 -9.64 -0.48
CA TRP A 11 -25.58 -9.65 0.61
C TRP A 11 -26.20 -9.55 2.00
N LYS A 12 -27.54 -9.46 2.11
CA LYS A 12 -28.24 -9.32 3.41
C LYS A 12 -27.96 -10.47 4.40
N GLY A 13 -27.54 -11.65 3.93
CA GLY A 13 -27.20 -12.81 4.76
C GLY A 13 -25.72 -12.92 5.16
N ILE A 14 -24.85 -12.02 4.69
CA ILE A 14 -23.42 -12.04 4.97
C ILE A 14 -23.14 -11.16 6.20
N PRO A 15 -22.24 -11.53 7.13
CA PRO A 15 -21.90 -10.66 8.25
C PRO A 15 -21.39 -9.31 7.77
N VAL A 16 -22.01 -8.25 8.27
CA VAL A 16 -21.62 -6.87 7.96
C VAL A 16 -20.96 -6.25 9.17
N ILE A 17 -19.75 -5.74 8.98
CA ILE A 17 -19.05 -4.98 10.02
C ILE A 17 -19.74 -3.61 10.15
N PRO A 18 -20.23 -3.23 11.35
CA PRO A 18 -20.95 -1.98 11.55
C PRO A 18 -20.12 -0.75 11.16
N PHE A 19 -20.63 0.03 10.20
CA PHE A 19 -19.93 1.19 9.65
C PHE A 19 -19.64 2.26 10.69
N TRP A 20 -20.66 2.68 11.44
CA TRP A 20 -20.54 3.78 12.41
C TRP A 20 -19.66 3.42 13.60
N GLU A 21 -19.75 2.20 14.11
CA GLU A 21 -18.87 1.71 15.18
C GLU A 21 -17.41 1.76 14.75
N ARG A 22 -17.13 1.38 13.50
CA ARG A 22 -15.78 1.45 12.92
C ARG A 22 -15.29 2.88 12.78
N ILE A 23 -16.10 3.80 12.27
CA ILE A 23 -15.73 5.22 12.14
C ILE A 23 -15.44 5.80 13.53
N HIS A 24 -16.34 5.60 14.48
CA HIS A 24 -16.16 6.00 15.86
C HIS A 24 -14.86 5.45 16.44
N ARG A 25 -14.59 4.15 16.30
CA ARG A 25 -13.34 3.53 16.77
C ARG A 25 -12.10 4.11 16.09
N THR A 26 -12.15 4.32 14.78
CA THR A 26 -11.02 4.87 14.02
C THR A 26 -10.67 6.28 14.49
N LEU A 27 -11.67 7.08 14.87
CA LEU A 27 -11.47 8.46 15.33
C LEU A 27 -11.13 8.56 16.83
N THR A 28 -11.64 7.65 17.67
CA THR A 28 -11.47 7.71 19.13
C THR A 28 -10.34 6.83 19.68
N LYS A 29 -10.06 5.70 19.04
CA LYS A 29 -9.06 4.71 19.47
C LYS A 29 -8.33 4.13 18.25
N PRO A 30 -7.53 4.95 17.54
CA PRO A 30 -6.79 4.48 16.38
C PRO A 30 -5.80 3.39 16.82
N VAL A 31 -5.85 2.25 16.15
CA VAL A 31 -4.88 1.16 16.29
C VAL A 31 -4.33 0.81 14.91
N PRO A 32 -3.16 0.15 14.83
CA PRO A 32 -2.65 -0.38 13.57
C PRO A 32 -3.71 -1.21 12.83
N ILE A 33 -3.65 -1.19 11.49
CA ILE A 33 -4.69 -1.77 10.62
C ILE A 33 -4.81 -3.28 10.83
N ASP A 34 -3.67 -3.96 10.98
CA ASP A 34 -3.54 -5.39 11.28
C ASP A 34 -4.19 -5.74 12.63
N VAL A 35 -3.95 -4.94 13.69
CA VAL A 35 -4.59 -5.14 14.99
C VAL A 35 -6.12 -4.95 14.88
N SER A 36 -6.56 -3.93 14.15
CA SER A 36 -8.00 -3.72 13.89
C SER A 36 -8.61 -4.87 13.10
N PHE A 37 -7.93 -5.33 12.06
CA PHE A 37 -8.35 -6.45 11.22
C PHE A 37 -8.53 -7.72 12.06
N SER A 38 -7.48 -8.09 12.80
CA SER A 38 -7.45 -9.31 13.61
C SER A 38 -8.55 -9.33 14.68
N LYS A 39 -8.84 -8.18 15.28
CA LYS A 39 -9.84 -8.09 16.35
C LYS A 39 -11.29 -8.05 15.84
N TYR A 40 -11.53 -7.38 14.72
CA TYR A 40 -12.91 -7.01 14.32
C TYR A 40 -13.37 -7.63 13.01
N MET A 41 -12.47 -8.12 12.16
CA MET A 41 -12.80 -8.66 10.84
C MET A 41 -12.44 -10.14 10.72
N LEU A 42 -11.26 -10.53 11.19
CA LEU A 42 -10.78 -11.91 11.11
C LEU A 42 -11.73 -12.95 11.71
N PRO A 43 -12.41 -12.74 12.86
CA PRO A 43 -13.32 -13.75 13.40
C PRO A 43 -14.51 -14.09 12.49
N PHE A 44 -15.03 -13.09 11.76
CA PHE A 44 -16.10 -13.32 10.78
C PHE A 44 -15.59 -14.06 9.55
N MET A 45 -14.40 -13.69 9.08
CA MET A 45 -13.75 -14.31 7.93
C MET A 45 -13.35 -15.77 8.21
N GLN A 46 -12.88 -16.09 9.42
CA GLN A 46 -12.56 -17.47 9.81
C GLN A 46 -13.80 -18.38 9.86
N LYS A 47 -14.96 -17.82 10.24
CA LYS A 47 -16.20 -18.60 10.37
C LYS A 47 -16.88 -18.89 9.04
N LEU A 48 -16.93 -17.92 8.14
CA LEU A 48 -17.74 -18.00 6.92
C LEU A 48 -16.93 -17.83 5.62
N GLY A 49 -15.63 -17.55 5.71
CA GLY A 49 -14.79 -17.27 4.53
C GLY A 49 -15.08 -15.94 3.85
N ILE A 50 -16.15 -15.22 4.25
CA ILE A 50 -16.62 -14.00 3.61
C ILE A 50 -17.19 -13.03 4.65
N ALA A 51 -16.92 -11.73 4.48
CA ALA A 51 -17.49 -10.66 5.29
C ALA A 51 -17.75 -9.40 4.45
N VAL A 52 -18.76 -8.61 4.81
CA VAL A 52 -19.06 -7.33 4.16
C VAL A 52 -18.51 -6.19 5.03
N TYR A 53 -17.86 -5.25 4.35
CA TYR A 53 -17.26 -4.06 4.93
C TYR A 53 -17.79 -2.82 4.23
N CYS A 54 -18.22 -1.81 4.97
CA CYS A 54 -18.58 -0.52 4.38
C CYS A 54 -17.48 0.52 4.61
N SER A 55 -17.12 1.25 3.55
CA SER A 55 -16.13 2.33 3.56
C SER A 55 -16.72 3.66 3.11
N VAL A 56 -16.16 4.75 3.62
CA VAL A 56 -16.58 6.13 3.28
C VAL A 56 -16.50 6.38 1.77
N ASN A 57 -15.48 5.85 1.10
CA ASN A 57 -15.16 6.20 -0.29
C ASN A 57 -15.54 5.13 -1.33
N LYS A 58 -15.63 3.86 -0.92
CA LYS A 58 -15.88 2.74 -1.84
C LYS A 58 -17.23 2.06 -1.60
N GLY A 59 -18.01 2.51 -0.62
CA GLY A 59 -19.27 1.88 -0.24
C GLY A 59 -19.04 0.48 0.36
N TYR A 60 -19.99 -0.42 0.13
CA TYR A 60 -19.87 -1.82 0.54
C TYR A 60 -18.82 -2.57 -0.29
N THR A 61 -17.99 -3.33 0.38
CA THR A 61 -16.88 -4.12 -0.16
C THR A 61 -16.94 -5.51 0.46
N LEU A 62 -16.78 -6.54 -0.37
CA LEU A 62 -16.70 -7.91 0.10
C LEU A 62 -15.25 -8.26 0.43
N PHE A 63 -15.00 -8.75 1.63
CA PHE A 63 -13.76 -9.41 2.01
C PHE A 63 -13.95 -10.91 1.82
N ILE A 64 -13.01 -11.53 1.11
CA ILE A 64 -13.04 -12.96 0.76
C ILE A 64 -11.75 -13.58 1.26
N SER A 65 -11.85 -14.62 2.07
CA SER A 65 -10.75 -15.50 2.50
C SER A 65 -10.97 -16.96 2.10
N ASP A 66 -12.17 -17.32 1.66
CA ASP A 66 -12.43 -18.64 1.10
C ASP A 66 -11.58 -18.87 -0.18
N PRO A 67 -10.75 -19.93 -0.23
CA PRO A 67 -9.86 -20.17 -1.36
C PRO A 67 -10.57 -20.40 -2.70
N GLU A 68 -11.73 -21.05 -2.69
CA GLU A 68 -12.49 -21.35 -3.92
C GLU A 68 -13.06 -20.05 -4.51
N CYS A 69 -13.65 -19.22 -3.66
CA CYS A 69 -14.14 -17.89 -4.02
C CYS A 69 -12.99 -17.00 -4.52
N LEU A 70 -11.84 -17.01 -3.83
CA LEU A 70 -10.66 -16.25 -4.25
C LEU A 70 -10.18 -16.69 -5.63
N LYS A 71 -10.09 -18.01 -5.88
CA LYS A 71 -9.73 -18.54 -7.20
C LYS A 71 -10.71 -18.06 -8.27
N GLN A 72 -12.02 -18.09 -8.00
CA GLN A 72 -13.03 -17.62 -8.94
C GLN A 72 -12.87 -16.12 -9.24
N VAL A 73 -12.69 -15.28 -8.22
CA VAL A 73 -12.52 -13.83 -8.39
C VAL A 73 -11.23 -13.51 -9.14
N MET A 74 -10.11 -14.12 -8.74
CA MET A 74 -8.79 -13.83 -9.32
C MET A 74 -8.60 -14.39 -10.73
N SER A 75 -9.35 -15.42 -11.12
CA SER A 75 -9.28 -15.99 -12.48
C SER A 75 -10.15 -15.23 -13.49
N ASN A 76 -11.19 -14.54 -13.04
CA ASN A 76 -12.15 -13.85 -13.90
C ASN A 76 -11.90 -12.34 -13.92
N ILE A 77 -10.69 -11.94 -14.35
CA ILE A 77 -10.22 -10.54 -14.28
C ILE A 77 -11.01 -9.55 -15.13
N ASP A 78 -11.73 -10.02 -16.15
CA ASP A 78 -12.58 -9.19 -17.00
C ASP A 78 -13.94 -8.88 -16.34
N VAL A 79 -14.36 -9.73 -15.39
CA VAL A 79 -15.59 -9.54 -14.59
C VAL A 79 -15.26 -8.75 -13.32
N PHE A 80 -14.22 -9.17 -12.60
CA PHE A 80 -13.79 -8.54 -11.35
C PHE A 80 -12.66 -7.55 -11.60
N ILE A 81 -13.02 -6.41 -12.20
CA ILE A 81 -12.05 -5.36 -12.52
C ILE A 81 -11.51 -4.68 -11.26
N LYS A 82 -10.24 -4.29 -11.31
CA LYS A 82 -9.61 -3.48 -10.26
C LYS A 82 -10.23 -2.09 -10.25
N MET A 83 -10.43 -1.55 -9.05
CA MET A 83 -10.81 -0.15 -8.91
C MET A 83 -9.65 0.76 -9.36
N PRO A 84 -9.93 1.88 -10.05
CA PRO A 84 -8.91 2.86 -10.40
C PRO A 84 -8.14 3.34 -9.16
N PHE A 85 -6.81 3.49 -9.30
CA PHE A 85 -5.91 3.86 -8.20
C PHE A 85 -6.28 5.22 -7.60
N VAL A 86 -6.62 6.17 -8.48
CA VAL A 86 -7.16 7.49 -8.12
C VAL A 86 -8.37 7.79 -9.00
N GLY A 87 -9.38 8.43 -8.42
CA GLY A 87 -10.50 8.96 -9.22
C GLY A 87 -10.04 9.98 -10.27
N LYS A 88 -10.95 10.40 -11.16
CA LYS A 88 -10.66 11.42 -12.19
C LYS A 88 -10.19 12.77 -11.62
N ASN A 89 -10.29 12.95 -10.32
CA ASN A 89 -9.83 14.12 -9.58
C ASN A 89 -8.31 14.09 -9.38
N HIS A 90 -7.61 15.20 -9.67
CA HIS A 90 -6.25 15.47 -9.21
C HIS A 90 -6.17 15.37 -7.68
N THR A 91 -5.35 14.44 -7.20
CA THR A 91 -5.01 14.23 -5.78
C THR A 91 -3.50 14.04 -5.70
N LEU A 92 -2.93 14.24 -4.51
CA LEU A 92 -1.51 14.01 -4.27
C LEU A 92 -1.06 12.61 -4.75
N LEU A 93 -1.85 11.58 -4.49
CA LEU A 93 -1.57 10.22 -4.97
C LEU A 93 -1.49 10.12 -6.50
N ARG A 94 -2.30 10.88 -7.23
CA ARG A 94 -2.25 10.90 -8.70
C ARG A 94 -1.07 11.69 -9.22
N ASP A 95 -0.57 12.66 -8.48
CA ASP A 95 0.58 13.45 -8.90
C ASP A 95 1.85 12.62 -8.74
N TYR A 96 1.94 11.87 -7.64
CA TYR A 96 3.06 10.95 -7.39
C TYR A 96 3.04 9.68 -8.23
N PHE A 97 1.88 9.01 -8.29
CA PHE A 97 1.76 7.74 -9.00
C PHE A 97 1.22 7.90 -10.42
N GLY A 98 1.01 9.11 -10.91
CA GLY A 98 0.39 9.32 -12.21
C GLY A 98 -1.08 8.88 -12.27
N ALA A 99 -1.67 9.03 -13.47
CA ALA A 99 -3.07 8.70 -13.71
C ALA A 99 -3.35 7.20 -13.78
N GLN A 100 -2.36 6.38 -14.13
CA GLN A 100 -2.48 4.94 -14.30
C GLN A 100 -1.26 4.22 -13.70
N GLN A 101 -1.52 3.09 -13.06
CA GLN A 101 -0.50 2.22 -12.48
C GLN A 101 -0.87 0.76 -12.70
N VAL A 102 0.12 -0.11 -12.90
CA VAL A 102 -0.07 -1.56 -13.15
C VAL A 102 -0.92 -2.25 -12.06
N VAL A 103 -0.85 -1.71 -10.83
CA VAL A 103 -1.61 -2.21 -9.67
C VAL A 103 -3.11 -1.98 -9.79
N ALA A 104 -3.57 -1.05 -10.65
CA ALA A 104 -4.97 -0.65 -10.75
C ALA A 104 -5.53 -0.58 -12.17
N THR A 105 -4.70 -0.73 -13.20
CA THR A 105 -5.16 -0.87 -14.58
C THR A 105 -5.74 -2.26 -14.83
N ASN A 106 -6.63 -2.32 -15.84
CA ASN A 106 -7.32 -3.52 -16.30
C ASN A 106 -7.15 -3.68 -17.83
N GLY A 107 -7.58 -4.81 -18.37
CA GLY A 107 -7.64 -5.06 -19.82
C GLY A 107 -6.31 -4.88 -20.55
N GLU A 108 -6.36 -4.31 -21.74
CA GLU A 108 -5.20 -4.16 -22.62
C GLU A 108 -4.10 -3.24 -22.06
N ASP A 109 -4.48 -2.19 -21.33
CA ASP A 109 -3.50 -1.29 -20.68
C ASP A 109 -2.69 -2.05 -19.61
N TRP A 110 -3.36 -2.88 -18.81
CA TRP A 110 -2.68 -3.74 -17.83
C TRP A 110 -1.76 -4.76 -18.49
N LYS A 111 -2.23 -5.44 -19.54
CA LYS A 111 -1.42 -6.40 -20.31
C LYS A 111 -0.19 -5.72 -20.91
N ARG A 112 -0.34 -4.52 -21.47
CA ARG A 112 0.74 -3.72 -22.04
C ARG A 112 1.79 -3.36 -21.01
N MET A 113 1.39 -2.85 -19.83
CA MET A 113 2.31 -2.54 -18.73
C MET A 113 3.07 -3.79 -18.27
N ARG A 114 2.37 -4.90 -18.03
CA ARG A 114 3.01 -6.15 -17.60
C ARG A 114 3.92 -6.77 -18.66
N LYS A 115 3.63 -6.61 -19.95
CA LYS A 115 4.51 -7.08 -21.03
C LYS A 115 5.89 -6.43 -20.94
N VAL A 116 5.97 -5.16 -20.54
CA VAL A 116 7.23 -4.45 -20.34
C VAL A 116 7.86 -4.79 -18.99
N MET A 117 7.06 -4.85 -17.92
CA MET A 117 7.59 -5.03 -16.56
C MET A 117 8.01 -6.47 -16.24
N ASN A 118 7.22 -7.47 -16.62
CA ASN A 118 7.44 -8.87 -16.22
C ASN A 118 8.84 -9.40 -16.58
N PRO A 119 9.42 -9.11 -17.77
CA PRO A 119 10.79 -9.54 -18.08
C PRO A 119 11.81 -9.09 -17.03
N MET A 120 11.69 -7.86 -16.50
CA MET A 120 12.61 -7.35 -15.48
C MET A 120 12.53 -8.15 -14.18
N PHE A 121 11.37 -8.71 -13.83
CA PHE A 121 11.20 -9.49 -12.60
C PHE A 121 11.42 -11.00 -12.79
N ASN A 122 11.31 -11.50 -14.02
CA ASN A 122 11.48 -12.91 -14.35
C ASN A 122 12.93 -13.28 -14.72
N GLN A 123 13.83 -12.31 -14.84
CA GLN A 123 15.24 -12.57 -15.07
C GLN A 123 15.89 -13.19 -13.82
N SER A 124 16.95 -13.96 -14.04
CA SER A 124 17.81 -14.42 -12.95
C SER A 124 18.58 -13.24 -12.37
N TRP A 125 18.43 -13.04 -11.07
CA TRP A 125 19.17 -12.02 -10.34
C TRP A 125 20.50 -12.58 -9.84
N LYS A 126 21.55 -11.76 -9.85
CA LYS A 126 22.87 -12.10 -9.31
C LYS A 126 22.78 -12.13 -7.78
N PRO A 127 22.92 -13.29 -7.10
CA PRO A 127 22.89 -13.36 -5.64
C PRO A 127 23.97 -12.48 -4.99
N GLU A 128 25.07 -12.25 -5.70
CA GLU A 128 26.20 -11.43 -5.27
C GLU A 128 25.75 -10.00 -4.95
N LEU A 129 24.82 -9.42 -5.74
CA LEU A 129 24.28 -8.08 -5.49
C LEU A 129 23.60 -7.99 -4.11
N PHE A 130 22.82 -9.01 -3.76
CA PHE A 130 22.15 -9.05 -2.46
C PHE A 130 23.15 -9.29 -1.34
N GLY A 131 24.14 -10.17 -1.57
CA GLY A 131 25.21 -10.46 -0.63
C GLY A 131 26.06 -9.23 -0.31
N GLU A 132 26.44 -8.45 -1.32
CA GLU A 132 27.20 -7.21 -1.17
C GLU A 132 26.43 -6.18 -0.33
N CYS A 133 25.15 -5.93 -0.65
CA CYS A 133 24.32 -5.02 0.14
C CYS A 133 24.10 -5.54 1.57
N PHE A 134 23.96 -6.85 1.76
CA PHE A 134 23.80 -7.43 3.10
C PHE A 134 25.09 -7.37 3.93
N ASN A 135 26.26 -7.54 3.31
CA ASN A 135 27.55 -7.36 3.99
C ASN A 135 27.69 -5.93 4.51
N GLN A 136 27.24 -4.93 3.76
CA GLN A 136 27.21 -3.54 4.26
C GLN A 136 26.30 -3.39 5.48
N VAL A 137 25.16 -4.08 5.52
CA VAL A 137 24.29 -4.09 6.70
C VAL A 137 25.00 -4.71 7.91
N ILE A 138 25.72 -5.81 7.71
CA ILE A 138 26.54 -6.45 8.77
C ILE A 138 27.61 -5.47 9.28
N GLU A 139 28.34 -4.82 8.37
CA GLU A 139 29.36 -3.81 8.73
C GLU A 139 28.77 -2.66 9.56
N GLU A 140 27.54 -2.21 9.25
CA GLU A 140 26.85 -1.20 10.06
C GLU A 140 26.37 -1.74 11.42
N TRP A 141 26.01 -3.02 11.50
CA TRP A 141 25.64 -3.64 12.77
C TRP A 141 26.83 -3.84 13.69
N ASP A 142 28.00 -4.20 13.17
CA ASP A 142 29.23 -4.35 13.95
C ASP A 142 29.62 -3.03 14.64
N LYS A 143 29.39 -1.88 13.97
CA LYS A 143 29.59 -0.54 14.57
C LYS A 143 28.63 -0.23 15.73
N LEU A 144 27.53 -0.98 15.82
CA LEU A 144 26.48 -0.82 16.81
C LEU A 144 26.51 -1.93 17.86
N GLU A 145 27.63 -2.66 17.99
CA GLU A 145 27.78 -3.72 18.98
C GLU A 145 27.39 -3.23 20.39
N GLY A 146 26.60 -4.05 21.09
CA GLY A 146 26.07 -3.72 22.42
C GLY A 146 24.92 -2.70 22.44
N LYS A 147 24.44 -2.23 21.27
CA LYS A 147 23.30 -1.31 21.15
C LYS A 147 22.09 -2.01 20.52
N ASN A 148 20.91 -1.45 20.78
CA ASN A 148 19.68 -1.87 20.11
C ASN A 148 19.69 -1.38 18.66
N VAL A 149 19.41 -2.28 17.73
CA VAL A 149 19.34 -1.97 16.28
C VAL A 149 17.89 -2.10 15.81
N LEU A 150 17.40 -1.08 15.09
CA LEU A 150 16.11 -1.14 14.42
C LEU A 150 16.27 -1.85 13.06
N ILE A 151 16.13 -3.17 13.06
CA ILE A 151 16.33 -4.03 11.87
C ILE A 151 15.45 -3.58 10.69
N HIS A 152 14.20 -3.17 10.95
CA HIS A 152 13.27 -2.73 9.92
C HIS A 152 13.83 -1.61 9.03
N ASP A 153 14.44 -0.58 9.62
CA ASP A 153 14.99 0.56 8.89
C ASP A 153 16.21 0.14 8.04
N GLN A 154 17.13 -0.66 8.61
CA GLN A 154 18.31 -1.15 7.91
C GLN A 154 17.95 -2.03 6.70
N ILE A 155 16.98 -2.94 6.86
CA ILE A 155 16.50 -3.80 5.76
C ILE A 155 15.76 -2.97 4.69
N GLN A 156 15.02 -1.93 5.09
CA GLN A 156 14.39 -1.02 4.13
C GLN A 156 15.43 -0.26 3.30
N ARG A 157 16.50 0.24 3.93
CA ARG A 157 17.62 0.92 3.26
C ARG A 157 18.38 -0.03 2.34
N MET A 158 18.68 -1.24 2.80
CA MET A 158 19.27 -2.30 1.96
C MET A 158 18.42 -2.63 0.74
N THR A 159 17.10 -2.74 0.92
CA THR A 159 16.18 -3.01 -0.19
C THR A 159 16.23 -1.89 -1.23
N LEU A 160 16.35 -0.63 -0.79
CA LEU A 160 16.49 0.50 -1.70
C LEU A 160 17.81 0.44 -2.48
N ASP A 161 18.93 0.15 -1.84
CA ASP A 161 20.24 0.01 -2.50
C ASP A 161 20.25 -1.16 -3.50
N VAL A 162 19.67 -2.31 -3.14
CA VAL A 162 19.53 -3.46 -4.04
C VAL A 162 18.69 -3.07 -5.25
N MET A 163 17.52 -2.46 -5.06
CA MET A 163 16.63 -2.07 -6.17
C MET A 163 17.27 -0.99 -7.05
N GLY A 164 18.00 -0.05 -6.46
CA GLY A 164 18.77 0.97 -7.15
C GLY A 164 19.77 0.36 -8.12
N LYS A 165 20.63 -0.53 -7.61
CA LYS A 165 21.64 -1.22 -8.40
C LYS A 165 21.03 -2.15 -9.43
N ALA A 166 19.98 -2.88 -9.05
CA ALA A 166 19.30 -3.85 -9.89
C ALA A 166 18.57 -3.23 -11.10
N PHE A 167 17.87 -2.11 -10.90
CA PHE A 167 17.00 -1.54 -11.93
C PHE A 167 17.56 -0.28 -12.59
N PHE A 168 18.35 0.51 -11.85
CA PHE A 168 18.77 1.84 -12.28
C PHE A 168 20.29 1.98 -12.39
N ASP A 169 21.06 0.91 -12.08
CA ASP A 169 22.52 0.95 -11.96
C ASP A 169 22.98 2.10 -11.03
N PHE A 170 22.23 2.28 -9.93
CA PHE A 170 22.37 3.41 -9.03
C PHE A 170 22.51 2.96 -7.58
N ASP A 171 23.58 3.39 -6.90
CA ASP A 171 23.73 3.18 -5.46
C ASP A 171 23.14 4.36 -4.70
N PHE A 172 22.08 4.13 -3.91
CA PHE A 172 21.53 5.17 -3.03
C PHE A 172 22.43 5.41 -1.80
N GLU A 173 23.38 4.51 -1.55
CA GLU A 173 24.24 4.46 -0.37
C GLU A 173 23.44 4.52 0.94
N ALA A 174 22.18 4.07 0.90
CA ALA A 174 21.24 4.25 2.00
C ALA A 174 21.66 3.46 3.23
N VAL A 175 22.23 2.26 3.07
CA VAL A 175 22.71 1.45 4.22
C VAL A 175 23.80 2.19 4.99
N LYS A 176 24.79 2.74 4.28
CA LYS A 176 25.95 3.43 4.88
C LYS A 176 25.63 4.86 5.34
N ASN A 177 24.71 5.51 4.64
CA ASN A 177 24.32 6.89 4.88
C ASN A 177 22.81 6.99 5.11
N PRO A 178 22.34 6.90 6.38
CA PRO A 178 20.94 7.13 6.73
C PRO A 178 20.42 8.50 6.30
N GLU A 179 21.31 9.49 6.10
CA GLU A 179 20.98 10.85 5.67
C GLU A 179 21.11 11.02 4.15
N SER A 180 21.21 9.93 3.37
CA SER A 180 21.19 9.97 1.91
C SER A 180 19.97 10.77 1.43
N GLU A 181 20.22 11.81 0.62
CA GLU A 181 19.20 12.76 0.18
C GLU A 181 18.02 12.06 -0.49
N LEU A 182 18.31 11.09 -1.37
CA LEU A 182 17.30 10.34 -2.10
C LEU A 182 16.56 9.33 -1.19
N TYR A 183 17.25 8.72 -0.22
CA TYR A 183 16.57 7.88 0.77
C TYR A 183 15.61 8.72 1.62
N GLN A 184 16.07 9.85 2.13
CA GLN A 184 15.27 10.77 2.93
C GLN A 184 14.08 11.30 2.12
N LEU A 185 14.30 11.65 0.84
CA LEU A 185 13.22 12.06 -0.05
C LEU A 185 12.18 10.94 -0.20
N TYR A 186 12.60 9.74 -0.59
CA TYR A 186 11.70 8.58 -0.73
C TYR A 186 10.93 8.30 0.57
N HIS A 187 11.63 8.24 1.70
CA HIS A 187 11.04 7.93 3.01
C HIS A 187 10.03 8.99 3.42
N ASN A 188 10.38 10.28 3.31
CA ASN A 188 9.51 11.39 3.68
C ASN A 188 8.26 11.47 2.81
N LEU A 189 8.39 11.23 1.50
CA LEU A 189 7.27 11.20 0.58
C LEU A 189 6.31 10.05 0.91
N VAL A 190 6.82 8.81 0.97
CA VAL A 190 5.99 7.63 1.26
C VAL A 190 5.34 7.76 2.63
N SER A 191 6.10 8.13 3.67
CA SER A 191 5.56 8.35 5.01
C SER A 191 4.49 9.44 5.02
N GLY A 192 4.77 10.58 4.38
CA GLY A 192 3.85 11.73 4.29
C GLY A 192 2.52 11.41 3.61
N LEU A 193 2.56 10.57 2.57
CA LEU A 193 1.36 10.10 1.87
C LEU A 193 0.41 9.30 2.78
N TYR A 194 0.96 8.45 3.67
CA TYR A 194 0.16 7.50 4.46
C TYR A 194 -0.06 7.88 5.94
N LYS A 195 0.75 8.80 6.50
CA LYS A 195 0.75 9.18 7.93
C LYS A 195 -0.59 9.74 8.40
N LYS A 196 -1.23 10.61 7.62
CA LYS A 196 -2.47 11.30 8.04
C LYS A 196 -3.72 10.56 7.51
N ILE A 197 -4.32 9.70 8.35
CA ILE A 197 -5.51 8.88 8.02
C ILE A 197 -6.68 9.70 7.43
N ILE A 198 -6.87 10.95 7.89
CA ILE A 198 -7.97 11.80 7.43
C ILE A 198 -7.90 12.10 5.92
N TYR A 199 -6.69 12.23 5.35
CA TYR A 199 -6.50 12.46 3.92
C TYR A 199 -6.76 11.21 3.09
N ARG A 200 -6.66 10.01 3.70
CA ARG A 200 -7.09 8.75 3.06
C ARG A 200 -8.61 8.63 3.00
N LEU A 201 -9.30 9.08 4.06
CA LEU A 201 -10.76 9.10 4.11
C LEU A 201 -11.35 10.24 3.27
N PHE A 202 -10.68 11.38 3.21
CA PHE A 202 -11.15 12.56 2.50
C PHE A 202 -10.02 13.14 1.64
N PRO A 203 -9.73 12.56 0.46
CA PRO A 203 -8.69 13.07 -0.43
C PRO A 203 -8.94 14.52 -0.92
N ILE A 204 -10.18 15.00 -0.82
CA ILE A 204 -10.55 16.39 -1.14
C ILE A 204 -9.82 17.41 -0.26
N LEU A 205 -9.34 17.01 0.93
CA LEU A 205 -8.60 17.90 1.81
C LEU A 205 -7.31 18.43 1.18
N ASP A 206 -6.68 17.67 0.28
CA ASP A 206 -5.48 18.11 -0.47
C ASP A 206 -5.76 19.27 -1.44
N ARG A 207 -7.02 19.69 -1.61
CA ARG A 207 -7.42 20.81 -2.48
C ARG A 207 -7.81 22.07 -1.72
N ILE A 208 -8.01 21.98 -0.42
CA ILE A 208 -8.48 23.11 0.38
C ILE A 208 -7.24 23.93 0.77
N PRO A 209 -7.15 25.23 0.44
CA PRO A 209 -5.91 26.01 0.58
C PRO A 209 -5.23 25.94 1.95
N TYR A 210 -5.98 25.82 3.04
CA TYR A 210 -5.42 25.73 4.40
C TYR A 210 -5.21 24.30 4.91
N LEU A 211 -5.75 23.30 4.20
CA LEU A 211 -5.60 21.87 4.54
C LEU A 211 -4.70 21.14 3.55
N LYS A 212 -4.28 21.78 2.46
CA LYS A 212 -3.35 21.21 1.50
C LYS A 212 -2.00 20.94 2.19
N ARG A 213 -1.46 19.73 1.98
CA ARG A 213 -0.17 19.29 2.52
C ARG A 213 1.00 19.79 1.67
N TYR A 214 1.23 21.11 1.66
CA TYR A 214 2.26 21.77 0.82
C TYR A 214 3.65 21.16 0.96
N GLU A 215 3.99 20.64 2.14
CA GLU A 215 5.24 19.93 2.40
C GLU A 215 5.47 18.71 1.50
N LEU A 216 4.41 18.20 0.87
CA LEU A 216 4.43 17.09 -0.08
C LEU A 216 4.20 17.53 -1.53
N PHE A 217 4.10 18.83 -1.85
CA PHE A 217 3.91 19.29 -3.23
C PHE A 217 5.10 20.10 -3.75
N ASP A 218 5.81 20.81 -2.86
CA ASP A 218 6.84 21.76 -3.25
C ASP A 218 8.23 21.30 -2.77
N ARG A 219 8.89 20.36 -3.47
CA ARG A 219 10.34 20.12 -3.45
C ARG A 219 10.84 19.47 -4.73
#